data_AF-A0A9D7I6T9-F1
#
_entry.id   AF-A0A9D7I6T9-F1
#
_cell.length_a   1.000
_cell.length_b   1.000
_cell.length_c   1.000
_cell.angle_alpha   90.00
_cell.angle_beta   90.00
_cell.angle_gamma   90.00
#
_symmetry.space_group_name_H-M   'P 1'
#
loop_
_entity.id
_entity.type
_entity.pdbx_description
1 polymer ?
#
loop_
_entity_poly.entity_id
_entity_poly.type
_entity_poly.pdbx_seq_one_letter_code
_entity_poly.pdbx_strand_id
1 'polypeptide(L)'
;MIKRLNKYIVSKIMGIRLRPTVAVFLGGFAGLSLTSTILPTVISVVGFTDDFSARLDLAGFAVYAFMVWALGGWLCQRRASAQAGALILGLTGLLSAAVFAALAYGVAQEVLLICAAAGLAYGTFGGLLIAIALGDVKEVAAD
;
A
#
# COMPACT_ATOMS: atom_id res chain seq x y z
N MET A 1 17.32 -28.21 -28.68
CA MET A 1 16.84 -26.82 -28.54
C MET A 1 15.89 -26.62 -27.35
N ILE A 2 14.79 -27.38 -27.26
CA ILE A 2 13.77 -27.26 -26.19
C ILE A 2 14.36 -27.33 -24.76
N LYS A 3 15.30 -28.25 -24.50
CA LYS A 3 15.96 -28.37 -23.19
C LYS A 3 16.76 -27.11 -22.77
N ARG A 4 17.34 -26.36 -23.72
CA ARG A 4 18.04 -25.09 -23.42
C ARG A 4 17.05 -23.96 -23.16
N LEU A 5 15.94 -23.91 -23.90
CA LEU A 5 14.87 -22.94 -23.70
C LEU A 5 14.20 -23.12 -22.32
N ASN A 6 13.87 -24.37 -21.94
CA ASN A 6 13.35 -24.66 -20.60
C ASN A 6 14.34 -24.28 -19.50
N LYS A 7 15.63 -24.60 -19.65
CA LYS A 7 16.64 -24.23 -18.66
C LYS A 7 16.77 -22.72 -18.51
N TYR A 8 16.65 -21.95 -19.60
CA TYR A 8 16.65 -20.49 -19.58
C TYR A 8 15.41 -19.90 -18.90
N ILE A 9 14.22 -20.39 -19.24
CA ILE A 9 12.96 -19.95 -18.63
C ILE A 9 12.96 -20.25 -17.13
N VAL A 10 13.35 -21.46 -16.73
CA VAL A 10 13.44 -21.85 -15.32
C VAL A 10 14.49 -21.00 -14.59
N SER A 11 15.67 -20.76 -15.18
CA SER A 11 16.69 -19.88 -14.56
C SER A 11 16.20 -18.44 -14.41
N LYS A 12 15.39 -17.92 -15.34
CA LYS A 12 14.79 -16.58 -15.24
C LYS A 12 13.69 -16.54 -14.19
N ILE A 13 12.80 -17.53 -14.16
CA ILE A 13 11.72 -17.65 -13.15
C ILE A 13 12.31 -17.81 -11.75
N MET A 14 13.33 -18.66 -11.57
CA MET A 14 14.04 -18.82 -10.30
C MET A 14 14.86 -17.57 -9.91
N GLY A 15 15.19 -16.71 -10.87
CA GLY A 15 15.83 -15.41 -10.62
C GLY A 15 14.86 -14.29 -10.23
N ILE A 16 13.55 -14.47 -10.43
CA ILE A 16 12.54 -13.50 -9.99
C ILE A 16 12.40 -13.63 -8.48
N ARG A 17 12.72 -12.55 -7.75
CA ARG A 17 12.39 -12.44 -6.34
C ARG A 17 10.88 -12.19 -6.19
N LEU A 18 10.10 -13.26 -6.32
CA LEU A 18 8.63 -13.23 -6.33
C LEU A 18 8.06 -12.51 -5.11
N ARG A 19 8.64 -12.70 -3.92
CA ARG A 19 8.15 -12.10 -2.67
C ARG A 19 8.25 -10.56 -2.70
N PRO A 20 9.42 -9.94 -2.98
CA PRO A 20 9.51 -8.49 -3.21
C PRO A 20 8.60 -7.98 -4.31
N THR A 21 8.51 -8.66 -5.45
CA THR A 21 7.67 -8.21 -6.57
C THR A 21 6.19 -8.20 -6.18
N VAL A 22 5.70 -9.26 -5.54
CA VAL A 22 4.32 -9.33 -5.05
C VAL A 22 4.06 -8.27 -3.98
N ALA A 23 5.01 -8.02 -3.07
CA ALA A 23 4.87 -7.00 -2.04
C ALA A 23 4.74 -5.57 -2.61
N VAL A 24 5.52 -5.27 -3.65
CA VAL A 24 5.43 -4.00 -4.40
C VAL A 24 4.05 -3.84 -5.03
N PHE A 25 3.54 -4.87 -5.71
CA PHE A 25 2.22 -4.81 -6.33
C PHE A 25 1.09 -4.71 -5.31
N LEU A 26 1.12 -5.52 -4.25
CA LEU A 26 0.11 -5.46 -3.18
C LEU A 26 0.12 -4.10 -2.48
N GLY A 27 1.30 -3.54 -2.20
CA GLY A 27 1.41 -2.17 -1.70
C GLY A 27 0.81 -1.17 -2.66
N GLY A 28 1.22 -1.19 -3.94
CA GLY A 28 0.71 -0.26 -4.94
C GLY A 28 -0.80 -0.32 -5.13
N PHE A 29 -1.39 -1.51 -5.22
CA PHE A 29 -2.84 -1.68 -5.33
C PHE A 29 -3.58 -1.25 -4.05
N ALA A 30 -2.99 -1.45 -2.87
CA ALA A 30 -3.54 -0.89 -1.64
C ALA A 30 -3.60 0.65 -1.71
N GLY A 31 -2.54 1.30 -2.20
CA GLY A 31 -2.52 2.75 -2.46
C GLY A 31 -3.58 3.21 -3.45
N LEU A 32 -3.80 2.48 -4.55
CA LEU A 32 -4.90 2.78 -5.48
C LEU A 32 -6.26 2.68 -4.81
N SER A 33 -6.47 1.61 -4.03
CA SER A 33 -7.74 1.40 -3.32
C SER A 33 -8.01 2.46 -2.25
N LEU A 34 -6.96 3.06 -1.66
CA LEU A 34 -7.08 4.20 -0.77
C LEU A 34 -7.77 5.37 -1.49
N THR A 35 -7.31 5.71 -2.70
CA THR A 35 -7.83 6.83 -3.49
C THR A 35 -9.17 6.52 -4.18
N SER A 36 -9.42 5.27 -4.57
CA SER A 36 -10.63 4.89 -5.30
C SER A 36 -11.80 4.51 -4.41
N THR A 37 -11.54 4.09 -3.17
CA THR A 37 -12.56 3.46 -2.33
C THR A 37 -12.51 4.00 -0.90
N ILE A 38 -11.40 3.83 -0.18
CA ILE A 38 -11.36 4.12 1.26
C ILE A 38 -11.63 5.59 1.55
N LEU A 39 -10.89 6.50 0.92
CA LEU A 39 -11.09 7.94 1.15
C LEU A 39 -12.44 8.44 0.64
N PRO A 40 -12.90 8.10 -0.59
CA PRO A 40 -14.24 8.47 -1.03
C PRO A 40 -15.33 8.07 -0.03
N THR A 41 -15.33 6.81 0.42
CA THR A 41 -16.32 6.32 1.39
C THR A 41 -16.26 7.08 2.71
N VAL A 42 -15.06 7.36 3.22
CA VAL A 42 -14.90 8.12 4.46
C VAL A 42 -15.43 9.56 4.31
N ILE A 43 -15.08 10.22 3.20
CA ILE A 43 -15.51 11.59 2.91
C ILE A 43 -17.03 11.65 2.76
N SER A 44 -17.64 10.66 2.11
CA SER A 44 -19.09 10.58 1.97
C SER A 44 -19.81 10.30 3.28
N VAL A 45 -19.28 9.43 4.13
CA VAL A 45 -19.86 9.14 5.46
C VAL A 45 -19.83 10.38 6.37
N VAL A 46 -18.81 11.23 6.24
CA VAL A 46 -18.72 12.51 6.97
C VAL A 46 -19.65 13.58 6.36
N GLY A 47 -20.25 13.31 5.21
CA GLY A 47 -21.23 14.19 4.56
C GLY A 47 -20.61 15.37 3.82
N PHE A 48 -19.31 15.32 3.51
CA PHE A 48 -18.64 16.42 2.82
C PHE A 48 -19.00 16.50 1.32
N THR A 49 -18.99 15.35 0.63
CA THR A 49 -19.43 15.21 -0.76
C THR A 49 -19.83 13.76 -1.04
N ASP A 50 -20.42 13.47 -2.20
CA ASP A 50 -20.78 12.11 -2.59
C ASP A 50 -19.56 11.27 -3.02
N ASP A 51 -19.68 9.95 -2.91
CA ASP A 51 -18.62 8.99 -3.27
C ASP A 51 -18.10 9.14 -4.70
N PHE A 52 -18.95 9.53 -5.65
CA PHE A 52 -18.56 9.64 -7.05
C PHE A 52 -17.72 10.89 -7.28
N SER A 53 -18.16 12.05 -6.78
CA SER A 53 -17.37 13.29 -6.80
C SER A 53 -16.05 13.09 -6.08
N ALA A 54 -16.06 12.45 -4.92
CA ALA A 54 -14.84 12.23 -4.15
C ALA A 54 -13.79 11.37 -4.87
N ARG A 55 -14.24 10.39 -5.66
CA ARG A 55 -13.34 9.58 -6.51
C ARG A 55 -12.71 10.40 -7.62
N LEU A 56 -13.46 11.31 -8.24
CA LEU A 56 -12.94 12.16 -9.31
C LEU A 56 -11.88 13.13 -8.79
N ASP A 57 -12.14 13.76 -7.64
CA ASP A 57 -11.20 14.68 -7.01
C ASP A 57 -9.89 13.99 -6.61
N LEU A 58 -9.98 12.72 -6.20
CA LEU A 58 -8.81 11.93 -5.79
C LEU A 58 -8.12 11.19 -6.95
N ALA A 59 -8.74 11.10 -8.12
CA ALA A 59 -8.22 10.33 -9.26
C ALA A 59 -6.84 10.83 -9.73
N GLY A 60 -6.59 12.14 -9.63
CA GLY A 60 -5.30 12.75 -9.95
C GLY A 60 -4.14 12.25 -9.06
N PHE A 61 -4.45 11.69 -7.89
CA PHE A 61 -3.45 11.19 -6.94
C PHE A 61 -3.14 9.70 -7.08
N ALA A 62 -3.89 8.97 -7.91
CA ALA A 62 -3.81 7.50 -8.00
C ALA A 62 -2.39 6.97 -8.30
N VAL A 63 -1.67 7.60 -9.23
CA VAL A 63 -0.30 7.19 -9.58
C VAL A 63 0.67 7.42 -8.43
N TYR A 64 0.57 8.58 -7.76
CA TYR A 64 1.41 8.90 -6.61
C TYR A 64 1.13 7.97 -5.42
N ALA A 65 -0.15 7.68 -5.18
CA ALA A 65 -0.58 6.72 -4.18
C ALA A 65 0.00 5.32 -4.46
N PHE A 66 -0.10 4.85 -5.71
CA PHE A 66 0.50 3.57 -6.11
C PHE A 66 2.01 3.55 -5.83
N MET A 67 2.75 4.57 -6.26
CA MET A 67 4.21 4.61 -6.10
C MET A 67 4.64 4.60 -4.63
N VAL A 68 4.05 5.46 -3.81
CA VAL A 68 4.40 5.61 -2.39
C VAL A 68 4.07 4.32 -1.63
N TRP A 69 2.92 3.73 -1.89
CA TRP A 69 2.50 2.51 -1.21
C TRP A 69 3.25 1.27 -1.72
N ALA A 70 3.64 1.23 -2.99
CA ALA A 70 4.49 0.17 -3.53
C ALA A 70 5.86 0.13 -2.84
N LEU A 71 6.44 1.30 -2.57
CA LEU A 71 7.65 1.42 -1.76
C LEU A 71 7.41 0.94 -0.31
N GLY A 72 6.28 1.33 0.28
CA GLY A 72 5.87 0.87 1.61
C GLY A 72 5.76 -0.66 1.69
N GLY A 73 5.07 -1.29 0.74
CA GLY A 73 4.94 -2.75 0.69
C GLY A 73 6.28 -3.47 0.57
N TRP A 74 7.20 -2.94 -0.24
CA TRP A 74 8.57 -3.45 -0.33
C TRP A 74 9.34 -3.34 0.99
N LEU A 75 9.21 -2.22 1.70
CA LEU A 75 9.85 -2.03 3.01
C LEU A 75 9.28 -2.99 4.07
N CYS A 76 7.95 -3.21 4.09
CA CYS A 76 7.31 -4.18 4.97
C CYS A 76 7.87 -5.59 4.77
N GLN A 77 8.02 -6.00 3.50
CA GLN A 77 8.57 -7.29 3.11
C GLN A 77 10.00 -7.50 3.65
N ARG A 78 10.85 -6.47 3.58
CA ARG A 78 12.25 -6.54 4.04
C ARG A 78 12.42 -6.66 5.54
N ARG A 79 11.51 -6.10 6.33
CA ARG A 79 11.61 -6.10 7.80
C ARG A 79 11.08 -7.39 8.43
N ALA A 80 10.19 -8.11 7.74
CA ALA A 80 9.63 -9.40 8.17
C ALA A 80 9.06 -9.41 9.60
N SER A 81 8.58 -8.26 10.08
CA SER A 81 7.99 -8.09 11.41
C SER A 81 6.61 -7.47 11.25
N ALA A 82 5.60 -8.10 11.83
CA ALA A 82 4.21 -7.63 11.77
C ALA A 82 4.08 -6.20 12.32
N GLN A 83 4.76 -5.89 13.43
CA GLN A 83 4.76 -4.56 14.05
C GLN A 83 5.43 -3.53 13.14
N ALA A 84 6.58 -3.88 12.54
CA ALA A 84 7.28 -2.99 11.62
C ALA A 84 6.44 -2.75 10.36
N GLY A 85 5.79 -3.79 9.83
CA GLY A 85 4.88 -3.69 8.69
C GLY A 85 3.72 -2.75 8.94
N ALA A 86 3.04 -2.95 10.08
CA ALA A 86 1.95 -2.11 10.57
C ALA A 86 2.36 -0.64 10.68
N LEU A 87 3.54 -0.36 11.24
CA LEU A 87 4.04 1.00 11.40
C LEU A 87 4.40 1.65 10.06
N ILE A 88 5.08 0.93 9.16
CA ILE A 88 5.51 1.46 7.86
C ILE A 88 4.30 1.86 7.02
N LEU A 89 3.38 0.93 6.75
CA LEU A 89 2.24 1.22 5.90
C LEU A 89 1.17 2.02 6.65
N GLY A 90 1.08 1.93 7.97
CA GLY A 90 0.24 2.81 8.79
C GLY A 90 0.63 4.28 8.63
N LEU A 91 1.91 4.61 8.81
CA LEU A 91 2.39 5.98 8.61
C LEU A 91 2.26 6.43 7.15
N THR A 92 2.52 5.52 6.21
CA THR A 92 2.32 5.79 4.77
C THR A 92 0.87 6.15 4.48
N GLY A 93 -0.08 5.39 5.03
CA GLY A 93 -1.50 5.64 4.87
C GLY A 93 -1.97 6.91 5.57
N LEU A 94 -1.49 7.19 6.79
CA LEU A 94 -1.79 8.43 7.50
C LEU A 94 -1.37 9.65 6.68
N LEU A 95 -0.09 9.68 6.26
CA LEU A 95 0.47 10.82 5.55
C LEU A 95 -0.16 11.00 4.17
N SER A 96 -0.30 9.91 3.40
CA SER A 96 -0.91 9.99 2.07
C SER A 96 -2.37 10.43 2.14
N ALA A 97 -3.16 9.88 3.06
CA ALA A 97 -4.56 10.29 3.25
C ALA A 97 -4.68 11.76 3.67
N ALA A 98 -3.87 12.21 4.63
CA ALA A 98 -3.88 13.60 5.07
C ALA A 98 -3.49 14.56 3.93
N VAL A 99 -2.44 14.24 3.18
CA VAL A 99 -1.96 15.07 2.06
C VAL A 99 -2.99 15.11 0.93
N PHE A 100 -3.55 13.97 0.52
CA PHE A 100 -4.53 13.94 -0.57
C PHE A 100 -5.83 14.66 -0.19
N ALA A 101 -6.32 14.47 1.04
CA ALA A 101 -7.48 15.21 1.53
C ALA A 101 -7.20 16.72 1.60
N ALA A 102 -6.01 17.13 2.05
CA ALA A 102 -5.63 18.54 2.10
C ALA A 102 -5.56 19.19 0.71
N LEU A 103 -5.02 18.47 -0.27
CA LEU A 103 -4.89 18.98 -1.64
C LEU A 103 -6.22 19.02 -2.39
N ALA A 104 -7.12 18.06 -2.13
CA ALA A 104 -8.42 18.00 -2.79
C ALA A 104 -9.45 18.95 -2.17
N TYR A 105 -9.49 19.06 -0.84
CA TYR A 105 -10.59 19.71 -0.11
C TYR A 105 -10.15 20.83 0.84
N GLY A 106 -8.86 21.16 0.87
CA GLY A 106 -8.30 22.17 1.75
C GLY A 106 -8.13 21.70 3.20
N VAL A 107 -7.96 22.65 4.12
CA VAL A 107 -7.51 22.37 5.51
C VAL A 107 -8.68 22.23 6.49
N ALA A 108 -9.80 21.66 6.05
CA ALA A 108 -10.92 21.36 6.94
C ALA A 108 -10.49 20.31 7.98
N GLN A 109 -10.29 20.75 9.23
CA GLN A 109 -9.62 19.96 10.25
C GLN A 109 -10.30 18.60 10.52
N GLU A 110 -11.64 18.57 10.52
CA GLU A 110 -12.40 17.33 10.72
C GLU A 110 -12.18 16.32 9.60
N VAL A 111 -12.30 16.75 8.34
CA VAL A 111 -12.10 15.89 7.17
C VAL A 111 -10.67 15.36 7.12
N LEU A 112 -9.69 16.22 7.41
CA LEU A 112 -8.27 15.83 7.46
C LEU A 112 -8.01 14.77 8.52
N LEU A 113 -8.48 14.97 9.75
CA LEU A 113 -8.23 14.04 10.85
C LEU A 113 -8.89 12.69 10.60
N ILE A 114 -10.13 12.68 10.09
CA ILE A 114 -10.85 11.43 9.81
C ILE A 114 -10.21 10.69 8.63
N CYS A 115 -9.84 11.40 7.55
CA CYS A 115 -9.12 10.78 6.43
C CYS A 115 -7.76 10.22 6.87
N ALA A 116 -6.99 10.99 7.65
CA ALA A 116 -5.70 10.55 8.19
C ALA A 116 -5.86 9.31 9.09
N ALA A 117 -6.88 9.27 9.95
CA ALA A 117 -7.18 8.12 10.80
C ALA A 117 -7.59 6.89 9.98
N ALA A 118 -8.42 7.06 8.96
CA ALA A 118 -8.80 5.99 8.05
C ALA A 118 -7.60 5.44 7.26
N GLY A 119 -6.75 6.33 6.74
CA GLY A 119 -5.50 5.97 6.08
C GLY A 119 -4.54 5.23 7.01
N LEU A 120 -4.39 5.69 8.25
CA LEU A 120 -3.59 5.03 9.29
C LEU A 120 -4.10 3.61 9.54
N ALA A 121 -5.40 3.44 9.81
CA ALA A 121 -5.99 2.14 10.08
C ALA A 121 -5.81 1.20 8.88
N TYR A 122 -6.20 1.65 7.69
CA TYR A 122 -6.09 0.88 6.46
C TYR A 122 -4.64 0.43 6.18
N GLY A 123 -3.68 1.35 6.28
CA GLY A 123 -2.26 1.07 6.12
C GLY A 123 -1.70 0.14 7.19
N THR A 124 -2.16 0.26 8.44
CA THR A 124 -1.71 -0.58 9.56
C THR A 124 -2.09 -2.05 9.31
N PHE A 125 -3.34 -2.31 8.94
CA PHE A 125 -3.79 -3.68 8.65
C PHE A 125 -3.13 -4.23 7.37
N GLY A 126 -3.05 -3.43 6.30
CA GLY A 126 -2.37 -3.85 5.07
C GLY A 126 -0.89 -4.18 5.28
N GLY A 127 -0.19 -3.35 6.06
CA GLY A 127 1.22 -3.55 6.40
C GLY A 127 1.48 -4.77 7.26
N LEU A 128 0.61 -5.03 8.22
CA LEU A 128 0.66 -6.25 9.03
C LEU A 128 0.51 -7.50 8.13
N LEU A 129 -0.47 -7.51 7.24
CA LEU A 129 -0.72 -8.63 6.33
C LEU A 129 0.46 -8.88 5.37
N ILE A 130 0.99 -7.82 4.76
CA ILE A 130 2.14 -7.93 3.84
C ILE A 130 3.37 -8.45 4.59
N ALA A 131 3.66 -7.93 5.79
CA ALA A 131 4.83 -8.36 6.56
C ALA A 131 4.72 -9.82 7.01
N ILE A 132 3.54 -10.28 7.42
CA ILE A 132 3.32 -11.68 7.82
C ILE A 132 3.41 -12.62 6.61
N ALA A 133 2.76 -12.26 5.49
CA ALA A 133 2.69 -13.15 4.34
C ALA A 133 3.98 -13.21 3.53
N LEU A 134 4.69 -12.08 3.40
CA LEU A 134 5.80 -11.93 2.46
C LEU A 134 7.14 -11.64 3.13
N GLY A 135 7.17 -11.45 4.44
CA GLY A 135 8.37 -11.16 5.21
C GLY A 135 9.51 -12.14 4.91
N ASP A 136 10.72 -11.60 4.66
CA ASP A 136 11.94 -12.41 4.62
C ASP A 136 12.25 -12.96 6.01
N VAL A 137 11.68 -14.13 6.31
CA VAL A 137 12.07 -14.96 7.44
C VAL A 137 13.54 -15.32 7.24
N LYS A 138 14.43 -14.72 8.02
CA LYS A 138 15.79 -15.24 8.15
C LYS A 138 15.65 -16.60 8.83
N GLU A 139 15.82 -17.68 8.07
CA GLU A 139 16.14 -18.97 8.67
C GLU A 139 17.38 -18.75 9.54
N VAL A 140 17.22 -18.96 10.85
CA VAL A 140 18.37 -19.14 11.74
C VAL A 140 19.06 -20.37 11.19
N ALA A 141 20.26 -20.20 10.63
CA ALA A 141 21.12 -21.31 10.29
C ALA A 141 21.20 -22.19 11.54
N ALA A 142 20.65 -23.39 11.44
CA ALA A 142 20.82 -24.41 12.44
C ALA A 142 22.28 -24.85 12.36
N ASP A 143 23.12 -24.21 13.17
CA ASP A 143 24.44 -24.71 13.54
C ASP A 143 24.29 -25.90 14.49
#